data_AF-X1LXD6-F1
#
_entry.id   AF-X1LXD6-F1
#
_cell.length_a   1.000
_cell.length_b   1.000
_cell.length_c   1.000
_cell.angle_alpha   90.00
_cell.angle_beta   90.00
_cell.angle_gamma   90.00
#
_symmetry.space_group_name_H-M   'P 1'
#
loop_
_entity.id
_entity.type
_entity.pdbx_description
1 polymer ?
#
loop_
_entity_poly.entity_id
_entity_poly.type
_entity_poly.pdbx_seq_one_letter_code
_entity_poly.pdbx_strand_id
1 'polypeptide(L)'
;DNLKISGLFNIGSGKARTWNDLVKAVFAAMGKKPNIEYIEMPESIRDQYQYFTEADITNLHKAGYDKETTPLEDAIKDYVQNYLQKDEYMGKA
;
A
#
# COMPACT_ATOMS: atom_id res chain seq x y z
N ASP A 1 -23.89 -7.51 -7.94
CA ASP A 1 -23.38 -7.06 -9.24
C ASP A 1 -24.03 -5.76 -9.68
N ASN A 2 -23.23 -4.81 -10.17
CA ASN A 2 -23.73 -3.58 -10.77
C ASN A 2 -23.54 -3.65 -12.30
N LEU A 3 -24.49 -4.30 -12.98
CA LEU A 3 -24.41 -4.67 -14.40
C LEU A 3 -24.37 -3.48 -15.38
N LYS A 4 -24.51 -2.24 -14.88
CA LYS A 4 -24.53 -1.02 -15.69
C LYS A 4 -23.23 -0.21 -15.64
N ILE A 5 -22.28 -0.58 -14.77
CA ILE A 5 -21.02 0.15 -14.61
C ILE A 5 -19.90 -0.69 -15.23
N SER A 6 -19.24 -0.13 -16.22
CA SER A 6 -18.09 -0.74 -16.90
C SER A 6 -17.08 0.34 -17.28
N GLY A 7 -15.79 -0.02 -17.30
CA GLY A 7 -14.72 0.93 -17.62
C GLY A 7 -13.38 0.51 -17.03
N LEU A 8 -12.38 1.35 -17.26
CA LEU A 8 -11.06 1.26 -16.63
C LEU A 8 -11.03 2.15 -15.39
N PHE A 9 -10.73 1.56 -14.24
CA PHE A 9 -10.67 2.27 -12.96
C PHE A 9 -9.31 2.05 -12.31
N ASN A 10 -8.69 3.14 -11.84
CA ASN A 10 -7.53 3.04 -10.98
C ASN A 10 -7.98 2.55 -9.60
N ILE A 11 -7.23 1.60 -9.03
CA ILE A 11 -7.44 1.11 -7.67
C ILE A 11 -6.20 1.45 -6.86
N GLY A 12 -6.40 2.17 -5.76
CA GLY A 12 -5.36 2.58 -4.82
C GLY A 12 -5.95 3.42 -3.70
N SER A 13 -5.11 3.86 -2.76
CA SER A 13 -5.53 4.70 -1.63
C SER A 13 -5.99 6.11 -2.02
N GLY A 14 -5.64 6.57 -3.23
CA GLY A 14 -5.79 7.96 -3.64
C GLY A 14 -4.73 8.91 -3.04
N LYS A 15 -3.72 8.36 -2.35
CA LYS A 15 -2.69 9.16 -1.69
C LYS A 15 -1.34 8.44 -1.72
N ALA A 16 -0.35 9.09 -2.33
CA ALA A 16 1.03 8.62 -2.33
C ALA A 16 1.61 8.57 -0.91
N ARG A 17 2.45 7.57 -0.66
CA ARG A 17 3.19 7.38 0.60
C ARG A 17 4.65 7.13 0.29
N THR A 18 5.53 7.49 1.23
CA THR A 18 6.96 7.25 1.06
C THR A 18 7.35 5.84 1.52
N TRP A 19 8.50 5.34 1.03
CA TRP A 19 9.10 4.12 1.56
C TRP A 19 9.41 4.23 3.07
N ASN A 20 9.79 5.42 3.53
CA ASN A 20 10.05 5.67 4.94
C ASN A 20 8.79 5.54 5.80
N ASP A 21 7.62 5.94 5.29
CA ASP A 21 6.36 5.74 5.99
C ASP A 21 6.03 4.25 6.15
N LEU A 22 6.19 3.48 5.08
CA LEU A 22 5.99 2.03 5.09
C LEU A 22 6.92 1.36 6.13
N VAL A 23 8.22 1.65 6.06
CA VAL A 23 9.22 1.04 6.96
C VAL A 23 8.94 1.42 8.41
N LYS A 24 8.61 2.69 8.70
CA LYS A 24 8.25 3.13 10.06
C LYS A 24 7.00 2.41 10.58
N ALA A 25 5.97 2.24 9.75
CA ALA A 25 4.77 1.50 10.12
C ALA A 25 5.08 0.03 10.45
N VAL A 26 5.98 -0.62 9.69
CA VAL A 26 6.43 -1.99 9.98
C VAL A 26 7.16 -2.06 11.33
N PHE A 27 8.13 -1.17 11.58
CA PHE A 27 8.82 -1.11 12.87
C PHE A 27 7.85 -0.91 14.04
N ALA A 28 6.90 0.01 13.89
CA ALA A 28 5.87 0.27 14.89
C ALA A 28 4.98 -0.96 15.14
N ALA A 29 4.54 -1.65 14.08
CA ALA A 29 3.76 -2.88 14.19
C ALA A 29 4.52 -4.01 14.92
N MET A 30 5.85 -4.05 14.79
CA MET A 30 6.72 -4.99 15.50
C MET A 30 7.09 -4.55 16.92
N GLY A 31 6.66 -3.35 17.37
CA GLY A 31 7.04 -2.80 18.67
C GLY A 31 8.53 -2.43 18.77
N LYS A 32 9.18 -2.12 17.65
CA LYS A 32 10.62 -1.82 17.56
C LYS A 32 10.86 -0.36 17.20
N LYS A 33 12.00 0.18 17.64
CA LYS A 33 12.46 1.50 17.17
C LYS A 33 12.94 1.39 15.72
N PRO A 34 12.60 2.36 14.84
CA PRO A 34 13.12 2.39 13.49
C PRO A 34 14.65 2.42 13.45
N ASN A 35 15.23 1.52 12.66
CA ASN A 35 16.64 1.50 12.31
C ASN A 35 16.74 1.30 10.79
N ILE A 36 16.88 2.40 10.05
CA ILE A 36 16.78 2.42 8.58
C ILE A 36 18.17 2.65 8.00
N GLU A 37 18.62 1.71 7.17
CA GLU A 37 19.82 1.83 6.36
C GLU A 37 19.42 2.06 4.90
N TYR A 38 20.11 2.97 4.23
CA TYR A 38 19.88 3.26 2.81
C TYR A 38 20.98 2.61 1.99
N ILE A 39 20.60 2.08 0.84
CA ILE A 39 21.52 1.52 -0.15
C ILE A 39 21.38 2.30 -1.46
N GLU A 40 22.44 2.28 -2.27
CA GLU A 40 22.41 2.86 -3.61
C GLU A 40 21.41 2.13 -4.51
N MET A 41 20.71 2.89 -5.35
CA MET A 41 19.77 2.34 -6.33
C MET A 41 20.53 1.45 -7.33
N PRO A 42 20.19 0.15 -7.46
CA PRO A 42 20.81 -0.72 -8.45
C PRO A 42 20.64 -0.15 -9.86
N GLU A 43 21.72 -0.07 -10.63
CA GLU A 43 21.69 0.56 -11.96
C GLU A 43 20.71 -0.14 -12.90
N SER A 44 20.57 -1.45 -12.76
CA SER A 44 19.74 -2.30 -13.61
C SER A 44 18.24 -2.00 -13.55
N ILE A 45 17.77 -1.32 -12.49
CA ILE A 45 16.36 -0.97 -12.33
C ILE A 45 16.11 0.53 -12.34
N ARG A 46 17.16 1.36 -12.38
CA ARG A 46 17.10 2.81 -12.17
C ARG A 46 16.15 3.49 -13.16
N ASP A 47 16.19 3.07 -14.42
CA ASP A 47 15.41 3.68 -15.51
C ASP A 47 13.97 3.15 -15.57
N GLN A 48 13.71 2.01 -14.94
CA GLN A 48 12.38 1.39 -14.85
C GLN A 48 11.69 1.69 -13.51
N TYR A 49 12.39 2.37 -12.60
CA TYR A 49 11.88 2.64 -11.26
C TYR A 49 10.88 3.79 -11.28
N GLN A 50 9.66 3.53 -10.79
CA GLN A 50 8.65 4.56 -10.63
C GLN A 50 8.83 5.29 -9.30
N TYR A 51 9.44 6.46 -9.32
CA TYR A 51 9.73 7.27 -8.13
C TYR A 51 8.48 7.84 -7.43
N PHE A 52 7.36 7.97 -8.15
CA PHE A 52 6.11 8.48 -7.61
C PHE A 52 4.91 7.78 -8.23
N THR A 53 4.01 7.29 -7.39
CA THR A 53 2.74 6.69 -7.79
C THR A 53 1.63 7.24 -6.89
N GLU A 54 0.54 7.68 -7.51
CA GLU A 54 -0.68 8.07 -6.82
C GLU A 54 -1.85 7.69 -7.72
N ALA A 55 -2.75 6.86 -7.23
CA ALA A 55 -3.92 6.46 -8.00
C ALA A 55 -4.92 7.62 -8.06
N ASP A 56 -5.20 8.16 -9.25
CA ASP A 56 -6.36 9.02 -9.43
C ASP A 56 -7.64 8.17 -9.37
N ILE A 57 -8.33 8.21 -8.23
CA ILE A 57 -9.55 7.45 -7.96
C ILE A 57 -10.83 8.24 -8.28
N THR A 58 -10.74 9.37 -8.99
CA THR A 58 -11.90 10.19 -9.36
C THR A 58 -12.96 9.39 -10.11
N ASN A 59 -12.55 8.51 -11.03
CA ASN A 59 -13.48 7.67 -11.79
C ASN A 59 -14.15 6.60 -10.92
N LEU A 60 -13.44 6.09 -9.91
CA LEU A 60 -13.97 5.11 -8.97
C LEU A 60 -15.07 5.75 -8.08
N HIS A 61 -14.83 6.97 -7.59
CA HIS A 61 -15.83 7.75 -6.85
C HIS A 61 -17.02 8.12 -7.73
N LYS A 62 -16.81 8.56 -8.98
CA LYS A 62 -17.90 8.86 -9.93
C LYS A 62 -18.76 7.64 -10.24
N ALA A 63 -18.19 6.44 -10.17
CA ALA A 63 -18.94 5.18 -10.31
C ALA A 63 -19.73 4.79 -9.04
N GLY A 64 -19.66 5.58 -7.97
CA GLY A 64 -20.42 5.40 -6.73
C GLY A 64 -19.72 4.54 -5.66
N TYR A 65 -18.41 4.30 -5.79
CA TYR A 65 -17.63 3.70 -4.71
C TYR A 65 -17.08 4.81 -3.80
N ASP A 66 -17.71 5.01 -2.65
CA ASP A 66 -17.38 6.10 -1.72
C ASP A 66 -16.78 5.61 -0.39
N LYS A 67 -16.29 4.36 -0.35
CA LYS A 67 -15.68 3.82 0.87
C LYS A 67 -14.27 4.38 1.05
N GLU A 68 -13.95 4.72 2.29
CA GLU A 68 -12.60 5.10 2.67
C GLU A 68 -11.62 3.94 2.49
N THR A 69 -10.38 4.30 2.16
CA THR A 69 -9.27 3.35 2.08
C THR A 69 -8.65 3.18 3.46
N THR A 70 -8.24 1.96 3.80
CA THR A 70 -7.58 1.70 5.07
C THR A 70 -6.29 2.51 5.17
N PRO A 71 -6.05 3.25 6.28
CA PRO A 71 -4.79 3.93 6.49
C PRO A 71 -3.60 2.96 6.42
N LEU A 72 -2.46 3.43 5.89
CA LEU A 72 -1.26 2.59 5.72
C LEU A 72 -0.84 1.96 7.04
N GLU A 73 -0.80 2.76 8.10
CA GLU A 73 -0.39 2.36 9.44
C GLU A 73 -1.26 1.22 9.99
N ASP A 74 -2.58 1.32 9.80
CA ASP A 74 -3.53 0.32 10.26
C ASP A 74 -3.44 -0.96 9.43
N ALA A 75 -3.34 -0.84 8.10
CA ALA A 75 -3.18 -2.00 7.21
C ALA A 75 -1.88 -2.77 7.47
N ILE A 76 -0.76 -2.06 7.69
CA ILE A 76 0.53 -2.67 8.01
C ILE A 76 0.50 -3.32 9.39
N LYS A 77 -0.12 -2.67 10.39
CA LYS A 77 -0.27 -3.24 11.73
C LYS A 77 -1.04 -4.56 11.68
N ASP A 78 -2.20 -4.56 11.01
CA ASP A 78 -3.00 -5.77 10.81
C ASP A 78 -2.19 -6.86 10.12
N TYR A 79 -1.59 -6.55 8.97
CA TYR A 79 -0.89 -7.56 8.19
C TYR A 79 0.30 -8.18 8.94
N VAL A 80 1.11 -7.35 9.61
CA VAL A 80 2.27 -7.80 10.38
C VAL A 80 1.85 -8.65 11.58
N GLN A 81 0.92 -8.16 12.40
CA GLN A 81 0.60 -8.79 13.68
C GLN A 81 -0.33 -10.01 13.52
N ASN A 82 -1.26 -9.95 12.58
CA ASN A 82 -2.26 -11.00 12.43
C ASN A 82 -1.83 -12.10 11.46
N TYR A 83 -0.86 -11.84 10.56
CA TYR A 83 -0.42 -12.81 9.55
C TYR A 83 1.10 -13.04 9.60
N LEU A 84 1.92 -12.03 9.28
CA LEU A 84 3.36 -12.27 9.06
C LEU A 84 4.10 -12.79 10.30
N GLN A 85 3.78 -12.28 11.49
CA GLN A 85 4.37 -12.79 12.75
C GLN A 85 3.93 -14.20 13.12
N LYS A 86 2.91 -14.73 12.46
CA LYS A 86 2.40 -16.09 12.63
C LYS A 86 2.86 -17.01 11.49
N ASP A 87 3.81 -16.56 10.66
CA ASP A 87 4.26 -17.26 9.46
C ASP A 87 3.14 -17.51 8.42
N GLU A 88 2.11 -16.64 8.44
CA GLU A 88 0.97 -16.66 7.53
C GLU A 88 1.00 -15.46 6.56
N TYR A 89 0.27 -15.58 5.46
CA TYR A 89 0.10 -14.49 4.49
C TYR A 89 -1.39 -14.20 4.31
N MET A 90 -1.74 -12.92 4.29
CA MET A 90 -3.10 -12.45 4.03
C MET A 90 -3.54 -12.94 2.65
N GLY A 91 -4.72 -13.53 2.57
CA GLY A 91 -5.27 -14.03 1.30
C GLY A 91 -4.75 -15.39 0.85
N LYS A 92 -4.00 -16.14 1.69
CA LYS A 92 -3.85 -17.58 1.47
C LYS A 92 -5.23 -18.25 1.57
N ALA A 93 -5.64 -18.93 0.50
CA ALA A 93 -6.79 -19.82 0.46
C ALA A 93 -6.48 -21.15 1.18
#